data_AF-A0A0C3Q0H1-F1
#
_entry.id   AF-A0A0C3Q0H1-F1
#
_cell.length_a   1.000
_cell.length_b   1.000
_cell.length_c   1.000
_cell.angle_alpha   90.00
_cell.angle_beta   90.00
_cell.angle_gamma   90.00
#
_symmetry.space_group_name_H-M   'P 1'
#
loop_
_entity.id
_entity.type
_entity.pdbx_description
1 polymer ?
#
loop_
_entity_poly.entity_id
_entity_poly.type
_entity_poly.pdbx_seq_one_letter_code
_entity_poly.pdbx_strand_id
1 'polypeptide(L)'
;MHVKFEATFKHEGSATSTDQPRLGARETKFLALDQCLPNRDYLEIIDFPAPLNNDPPKFTFDAEWLGIVRATHQYFSRTKRQKSFPADNVLRRLIEKDIRWVKENVGESKDVTEVQAFTATSPGPDPAFRGRNFPRPTSYTNPQTVAFCEMLGIPNKIT
;
A
#
# COMPACT_ATOMS: atom_id res chain seq x y z
N MET A 1 -7.16 32.05 -3.79
CA MET A 1 -6.31 31.10 -3.04
C MET A 1 -5.81 30.09 -4.07
N HIS A 2 -4.51 29.85 -4.18
CA HIS A 2 -3.95 28.97 -5.21
C HIS A 2 -4.42 27.54 -5.00
N VAL A 3 -5.07 26.98 -6.01
CA VAL A 3 -5.77 25.67 -5.94
C VAL A 3 -4.84 24.51 -6.34
N LYS A 4 -3.65 24.80 -6.88
CA LYS A 4 -2.68 23.82 -7.38
C LYS A 4 -1.25 24.30 -7.17
N PHE A 5 -0.38 23.43 -6.68
CA PHE A 5 1.07 23.66 -6.67
C PHE A 5 1.78 22.49 -7.37
N GLU A 6 2.59 22.83 -8.36
CA GLU A 6 3.45 21.88 -9.06
C GLU A 6 4.91 22.26 -8.81
N ALA A 7 5.76 21.27 -8.62
CA ALA A 7 7.20 21.46 -8.60
C ALA A 7 7.89 20.30 -9.31
N THR A 8 8.93 20.57 -10.09
CA THR A 8 9.74 19.52 -10.70
C THR A 8 11.14 19.57 -10.12
N PHE A 9 11.56 18.48 -9.48
CA PHE A 9 12.92 18.31 -8.98
C PHE A 9 13.70 17.38 -9.90
N LYS A 10 14.82 17.86 -10.44
CA LYS A 10 15.73 17.06 -11.23
C LYS A 10 16.80 16.48 -10.31
N HIS A 11 16.97 15.17 -10.32
CA HIS A 11 18.04 14.50 -9.59
C HIS A 11 19.33 14.60 -10.41
N GLU A 12 20.38 15.11 -9.80
CA GLU A 12 21.71 15.07 -10.40
C GLU A 12 22.21 13.61 -10.46
N GLY A 13 22.76 13.22 -11.61
CA GLY A 13 23.15 11.84 -11.87
C GLY A 13 24.31 11.39 -10.97
N SER A 14 24.03 10.57 -9.95
CA SER A 14 25.07 9.73 -9.34
C SER A 14 25.29 8.51 -10.24
N ALA A 15 26.35 8.59 -11.05
CA ALA A 15 26.91 7.43 -11.73
C ALA A 15 27.63 6.55 -10.69
N THR A 16 26.93 5.58 -10.11
CA THR A 16 27.58 4.42 -9.46
C THR A 16 26.76 3.15 -9.75
N SER A 17 27.30 2.32 -10.66
CA SER A 17 27.28 0.83 -10.75
C SER A 17 26.05 0.07 -10.20
N THR A 18 25.32 -0.82 -10.88
CA THR A 18 25.62 -1.77 -11.97
C THR A 18 24.28 -2.22 -12.58
N ASP A 19 24.21 -2.26 -13.91
CA ASP A 19 23.39 -3.14 -14.77
C ASP A 19 21.84 -3.11 -14.72
N GLN A 20 21.24 -1.94 -14.95
CA GLN A 20 19.92 -1.83 -15.61
C GLN A 20 19.84 -0.53 -16.43
N PRO A 21 19.31 -0.53 -17.67
CA PRO A 21 19.12 0.69 -18.44
C PRO A 21 18.02 1.54 -17.79
N ARG A 22 18.41 2.52 -16.97
CA ARG A 22 17.47 3.50 -16.42
C ARG A 22 17.20 4.55 -17.51
N LEU A 23 16.15 4.32 -18.30
CA LEU A 23 15.68 5.26 -19.31
C LEU A 23 15.17 6.54 -18.64
N GLY A 24 15.78 7.69 -18.92
CA GLY A 24 15.23 9.02 -18.62
C GLY A 24 15.97 9.81 -17.53
N ALA A 25 15.95 11.13 -17.68
CA ALA A 25 16.34 12.05 -16.62
C ALA A 25 15.55 11.70 -15.35
N ARG A 26 16.24 11.41 -14.25
CA ARG A 26 15.60 11.19 -12.97
C ARG A 26 15.00 12.52 -12.53
N GLU A 27 13.69 12.67 -12.70
CA GLU A 27 12.94 13.80 -12.17
C GLU A 27 11.81 13.31 -11.29
N THR A 28 11.44 14.13 -10.32
CA THR A 28 10.26 13.94 -9.48
C THR A 28 9.36 15.15 -9.68
N LYS A 29 8.15 14.90 -10.21
CA LYS A 29 7.10 15.91 -10.33
C LYS A 29 6.22 15.83 -9.09
N PHE A 30 6.30 16.85 -8.26
CA PHE A 30 5.44 17.03 -7.10
C PHE A 30 4.17 17.71 -7.53
N LEU A 31 3.07 17.18 -7.03
CA LEU A 31 1.74 17.70 -7.28
C LEU A 31 0.97 17.77 -5.96
N ALA A 32 0.58 18.97 -5.57
CA ALA A 32 -0.24 19.19 -4.38
C ALA A 32 -1.70 19.46 -4.79
N LEU A 33 -2.58 18.58 -4.32
CA LEU A 33 -4.02 18.62 -4.52
C LEU A 33 -4.72 19.32 -3.34
N ASP A 34 -5.76 20.11 -3.58
CA ASP A 34 -6.63 20.67 -2.52
C ASP A 34 -7.76 19.68 -2.16
N GLN A 35 -8.38 19.90 -1.00
CA GLN A 35 -9.56 19.14 -0.57
C GLN A 35 -10.79 19.54 -1.38
N CYS A 36 -11.62 18.55 -1.72
CA CYS A 36 -12.92 18.75 -2.35
C CYS A 36 -13.94 19.34 -1.33
N LEU A 37 -13.82 20.64 -1.05
CA LEU A 37 -14.75 21.38 -0.19
C LEU A 37 -15.85 22.05 -1.01
N PRO A 38 -17.00 22.39 -0.40
CA PRO A 38 -18.05 23.14 -1.09
C PRO A 38 -17.50 24.39 -1.77
N ASN A 39 -17.89 24.60 -3.04
CA ASN A 39 -17.43 25.71 -3.90
C ASN A 39 -15.92 25.70 -4.20
N ARG A 40 -15.27 24.53 -4.15
CA ARG A 40 -13.92 24.32 -4.66
C ARG A 40 -13.95 23.17 -5.67
N ASP A 41 -13.62 23.48 -6.91
CA ASP A 41 -13.47 22.48 -7.96
C ASP A 41 -12.02 22.02 -7.99
N TYR A 42 -11.76 20.78 -7.58
CA TYR A 42 -10.43 20.21 -7.67
C TYR A 42 -10.45 18.71 -7.99
N LEU A 43 -10.03 18.38 -9.22
CA LEU A 43 -9.79 17.04 -9.72
C LEU A 43 -8.65 17.12 -10.74
N GLU A 44 -7.65 16.24 -10.62
CA GLU A 44 -6.57 16.13 -11.59
C GLU A 44 -6.59 14.78 -12.26
N ILE A 45 -6.50 14.79 -13.59
CA ILE A 45 -6.43 13.61 -14.44
C ILE A 45 -5.02 13.57 -15.00
N ILE A 46 -4.31 12.47 -14.75
CA ILE A 46 -2.96 12.23 -15.27
C ILE A 46 -3.06 11.13 -16.32
N ASP A 47 -2.69 11.47 -17.54
CA ASP A 47 -2.69 10.53 -18.66
C ASP A 47 -1.36 9.78 -18.72
N PHE A 48 -1.45 8.46 -18.83
CA PHE A 48 -0.32 7.57 -19.05
C PHE A 48 -0.53 6.79 -20.35
N PRO A 49 0.52 6.51 -21.14
CA PRO A 49 0.39 5.67 -22.31
C PRO A 49 -0.09 4.28 -21.90
N ALA A 50 -1.20 3.84 -22.49
CA ALA A 50 -1.70 2.48 -22.29
C ALA A 50 -0.71 1.47 -22.91
N PRO A 51 -0.53 0.29 -22.29
CA PRO A 51 0.22 -0.79 -22.91
C PRO A 51 -0.46 -1.26 -24.21
N LEU A 52 0.30 -1.89 -25.11
CA LEU A 52 -0.15 -2.25 -26.46
C LEU A 52 -1.30 -3.27 -26.49
N ASN A 53 -1.55 -3.97 -25.38
CA ASN A 53 -2.67 -4.90 -25.25
C ASN A 53 -3.93 -4.17 -24.76
N ASN A 54 -5.07 -4.46 -25.39
CA ASN A 54 -6.38 -3.92 -25.00
C ASN A 54 -6.98 -4.63 -23.76
N ASP A 55 -6.16 -5.29 -22.94
CA ASP A 55 -6.65 -5.95 -21.74
C ASP A 55 -7.05 -4.89 -20.71
N PRO A 56 -8.19 -5.06 -20.01
CA PRO A 56 -8.55 -4.14 -18.94
C PRO A 56 -7.48 -4.19 -17.83
N PRO A 57 -7.15 -3.04 -17.20
CA PRO A 57 -6.18 -3.00 -16.13
C PRO A 57 -6.63 -3.87 -14.96
N LYS A 58 -5.71 -4.68 -14.44
CA LYS A 58 -5.93 -5.53 -13.26
C LYS A 58 -5.32 -4.89 -12.02
N PHE A 59 -6.00 -5.04 -10.89
CA PHE A 59 -5.47 -4.64 -9.59
C PHE A 59 -4.77 -5.83 -8.96
N THR A 60 -3.45 -5.79 -8.88
CA THR A 60 -2.62 -6.93 -8.44
C THR A 60 -1.72 -6.52 -7.28
N PHE A 61 -1.31 -7.50 -6.47
CA PHE A 61 -0.35 -7.27 -5.41
C PHE A 61 1.07 -7.13 -5.97
N ASP A 62 1.81 -6.17 -5.45
CA ASP A 62 3.23 -6.03 -5.71
C ASP A 62 4.05 -7.01 -4.85
N ALA A 63 4.85 -7.85 -5.50
CA ALA A 63 5.61 -8.90 -4.83
C ALA A 63 6.70 -8.35 -3.89
N GLU A 64 7.29 -7.20 -4.21
CA GLU A 64 8.28 -6.55 -3.35
C GLU A 64 7.63 -6.07 -2.05
N TRP A 65 6.50 -5.37 -2.16
CA TRP A 65 5.70 -4.91 -1.03
C TRP A 65 5.23 -6.07 -0.16
N LEU A 66 4.72 -7.14 -0.75
CA LEU A 66 4.33 -8.36 -0.03
C LEU A 66 5.51 -8.97 0.75
N GLY A 67 6.70 -9.04 0.13
CA GLY A 67 7.91 -9.54 0.79
C GLY A 67 8.34 -8.66 1.96
N ILE A 68 8.26 -7.34 1.82
CA ILE A 68 8.53 -6.38 2.91
C ILE A 68 7.54 -6.58 4.05
N VAL A 69 6.24 -6.69 3.75
CA VAL A 69 5.19 -6.91 4.78
C VAL A 69 5.45 -8.22 5.53
N ARG A 70 5.76 -9.31 4.82
CA ARG A 70 6.06 -10.61 5.43
C ARG A 70 7.31 -10.54 6.32
N ALA A 71 8.41 -9.98 5.83
CA ALA A 71 9.67 -9.87 6.58
C ALA A 71 9.54 -9.01 7.84
N THR A 72 8.73 -7.95 7.75
CA THR A 72 8.54 -6.99 8.84
C THR A 72 7.41 -7.36 9.79
N HIS A 73 6.58 -8.36 9.46
CA HIS A 73 5.41 -8.74 10.25
C HIS A 73 5.74 -9.10 11.72
N GLN A 74 6.91 -9.70 11.97
CA GLN A 74 7.36 -10.01 13.33
C GLN A 74 7.56 -8.77 14.22
N TYR A 75 7.78 -7.59 13.63
CA TYR A 75 7.95 -6.31 14.33
C TYR A 75 6.63 -5.55 14.49
N PHE A 76 5.53 -6.04 13.90
CA PHE A 76 4.18 -5.52 14.16
C PHE A 76 3.86 -5.70 15.65
N SER A 77 3.89 -4.59 16.39
CA SER A 77 3.66 -4.52 17.83
C SER A 77 2.19 -4.23 18.13
N ARG A 78 1.63 -4.98 19.09
CA ARG A 78 0.29 -4.72 19.66
C ARG A 78 0.36 -3.97 20.99
N THR A 79 1.55 -3.50 21.38
CA THR A 79 1.77 -2.79 22.64
C THR A 79 2.20 -1.36 22.35
N LYS A 80 2.09 -0.50 23.36
CA LYS A 80 2.52 0.91 23.26
C LYS A 80 4.01 1.06 22.90
N ARG A 81 4.84 0.07 23.23
CA ARG A 81 6.27 0.09 22.90
C ARG A 81 6.49 -0.65 21.58
N GLN A 82 7.02 0.06 20.60
CA GLN A 82 7.39 -0.52 19.32
C GLN A 82 8.73 -1.25 19.45
N LYS A 83 8.84 -2.39 18.75
CA LYS A 83 10.09 -3.14 18.66
C LYS A 83 10.98 -2.47 17.63
N SER A 84 12.25 -2.22 17.96
CA SER A 84 13.21 -1.71 16.98
C SER A 84 13.45 -2.73 15.86
N PHE A 85 13.67 -2.21 14.66
CA PHE A 85 14.16 -3.03 13.56
C PHE A 85 15.62 -3.43 13.78
N PRO A 86 16.06 -4.55 13.19
CA PRO A 86 17.48 -4.90 13.14
C PRO A 86 18.21 -3.90 12.22
N ALA A 87 19.54 -3.95 12.24
CA ALA A 87 20.35 -3.16 11.33
C ALA A 87 19.95 -3.41 9.86
N ASP A 88 20.05 -2.37 9.03
CA ASP A 88 19.60 -2.36 7.64
C ASP A 88 20.15 -3.52 6.80
N ASN A 89 21.41 -3.89 6.99
CA ASN A 89 22.03 -5.01 6.28
C ASN A 89 21.35 -6.35 6.58
N VAL A 90 20.90 -6.55 7.82
CA VAL A 90 20.16 -7.74 8.23
C VAL A 90 18.73 -7.66 7.71
N LEU A 91 18.07 -6.50 7.83
CA LEU A 91 16.70 -6.30 7.37
C LEU A 91 16.58 -6.54 5.86
N ARG A 92 17.52 -6.02 5.05
CA ARG A 92 17.55 -6.22 3.59
C ARG A 92 17.62 -7.69 3.21
N ARG A 93 18.48 -8.48 3.86
CA ARG A 93 18.58 -9.93 3.63
C ARG A 93 17.29 -10.67 3.98
N LEU A 94 16.59 -10.25 5.03
CA LEU A 94 15.29 -10.82 5.39
C LEU A 94 14.23 -10.50 4.33
N ILE A 95 14.18 -9.24 3.88
CA ILE A 95 13.27 -8.78 2.82
C ILE A 95 13.55 -9.57 1.53
N GLU A 96 14.79 -9.67 1.08
CA GLU A 96 15.16 -10.43 -0.13
C GLU A 96 14.73 -11.90 -0.05
N LYS A 97 14.90 -12.53 1.11
CA LYS A 97 14.45 -13.90 1.36
C LYS A 97 12.94 -14.02 1.23
N ASP A 98 12.18 -13.11 1.83
CA ASP A 98 10.71 -13.19 1.82
C ASP A 98 10.12 -12.73 0.47
N ILE A 99 10.76 -11.82 -0.26
CA ILE A 99 10.41 -11.53 -1.66
C ILE A 99 10.54 -12.80 -2.50
N ARG A 100 11.65 -13.55 -2.37
CA ARG A 100 11.82 -14.82 -3.09
C ARG A 100 10.71 -15.80 -2.74
N TRP A 101 10.39 -15.94 -1.45
CA TRP A 101 9.30 -16.79 -1.00
C TRP A 101 7.95 -16.37 -1.61
N VAL A 102 7.65 -15.06 -1.65
CA VAL A 102 6.40 -14.53 -2.23
C VAL A 102 6.33 -14.87 -3.72
N LYS A 103 7.42 -14.66 -4.47
CA LYS A 103 7.46 -15.00 -5.90
C LYS A 103 7.19 -16.49 -6.15
N GLU A 104 7.72 -17.36 -5.29
CA GLU A 104 7.56 -18.82 -5.40
C GLU A 104 6.16 -19.31 -4.98
N ASN A 105 5.53 -18.70 -3.96
CA ASN A 105 4.30 -19.23 -3.34
C ASN A 105 3.03 -18.46 -3.74
N VAL A 106 3.14 -17.16 -3.99
CA VAL A 106 2.01 -16.27 -4.33
C VAL A 106 2.03 -15.91 -5.83
N GLY A 107 3.24 -15.76 -6.40
CA GLY A 107 3.46 -15.29 -7.76
C GLY A 107 3.81 -13.81 -7.83
N GLU A 108 4.24 -13.35 -9.02
CA GLU A 108 4.68 -11.96 -9.21
C GLU A 108 3.54 -10.95 -9.41
N SER A 109 2.37 -11.41 -9.88
CA SER A 109 1.22 -10.54 -10.19
C SER A 109 -0.08 -11.24 -9.82
N LYS A 110 -0.31 -11.42 -8.52
CA LYS A 110 -1.53 -12.04 -7.98
C LYS A 110 -2.66 -11.02 -7.98
N ASP A 111 -3.80 -11.34 -8.61
CA ASP A 111 -4.97 -10.47 -8.62
C ASP A 111 -5.57 -10.34 -7.21
N VAL A 112 -5.90 -9.10 -6.81
CA VAL A 112 -6.49 -8.83 -5.49
C VAL A 112 -7.84 -9.50 -5.34
N THR A 113 -8.62 -9.62 -6.42
CA THR A 113 -9.94 -10.24 -6.41
C THR A 113 -9.89 -11.75 -6.18
N GLU A 114 -8.75 -12.40 -6.45
CA GLU A 114 -8.53 -13.81 -6.15
C GLU A 114 -8.27 -14.08 -4.65
N VAL A 115 -7.99 -13.03 -3.88
CA VAL A 115 -7.60 -13.14 -2.47
C VAL A 115 -8.63 -12.50 -1.56
N GLN A 116 -9.14 -11.32 -1.91
CA GLN A 116 -10.00 -10.53 -1.03
C GLN A 116 -11.36 -10.26 -1.69
N ALA A 117 -12.43 -10.59 -0.96
CA ALA A 117 -13.77 -10.11 -1.25
C ALA A 117 -14.07 -8.84 -0.44
N PHE A 118 -14.42 -7.75 -1.12
CA PHE A 118 -14.77 -6.50 -0.48
C PHE A 118 -16.22 -6.52 0.03
N THR A 119 -16.39 -6.89 1.29
CA THR A 119 -17.70 -6.91 1.98
C THR A 119 -17.76 -5.93 3.13
N ALA A 120 -18.97 -5.54 3.54
CA ALA A 120 -19.17 -4.74 4.74
C ALA A 120 -18.69 -5.51 5.98
N THR A 121 -17.85 -4.88 6.80
CA THR A 121 -17.22 -5.51 7.98
C THR A 121 -17.80 -5.03 9.30
N SER A 122 -18.53 -3.92 9.29
CA SER A 122 -19.21 -3.33 10.44
C SER A 122 -20.60 -2.88 10.03
N PRO A 123 -21.58 -2.88 10.95
CA PRO A 123 -22.84 -2.18 10.75
C PRO A 123 -22.61 -0.71 10.37
N GLY A 124 -23.52 -0.17 9.57
CA GLY A 124 -23.54 1.25 9.25
C GLY A 124 -23.94 2.12 10.46
N PRO A 125 -23.92 3.46 10.30
CA PRO A 125 -24.36 4.37 11.35
C PRO A 125 -25.81 4.07 11.77
N ASP A 126 -26.01 3.71 13.04
CA ASP A 126 -27.37 3.50 13.57
C ASP A 126 -28.01 4.86 13.87
N PRO A 127 -29.17 5.19 13.25
CA PRO A 127 -29.87 6.45 13.45
C PRO A 127 -30.32 6.70 14.90
N ALA A 128 -30.33 5.67 15.75
CA ALA A 128 -30.60 5.80 17.18
C ALA A 128 -29.48 6.50 17.95
N PHE A 129 -28.23 6.44 17.48
CA PHE A 129 -27.11 7.14 18.11
C PHE A 129 -26.97 8.56 17.56
N ARG A 130 -27.28 9.57 18.38
CA ARG A 130 -27.07 10.99 18.07
C ARG A 130 -26.22 11.69 19.14
N GLY A 131 -25.50 12.73 18.74
CA GLY A 131 -24.71 13.56 19.65
C GLY A 131 -23.49 12.82 20.21
N ARG A 132 -23.26 12.89 21.53
CA ARG A 132 -22.12 12.23 22.19
C ARG A 132 -22.42 10.79 22.64
N ASN A 133 -23.63 10.29 22.41
CA ASN A 133 -24.08 8.98 22.87
C ASN A 133 -23.72 7.88 21.85
N PHE A 134 -22.43 7.79 21.53
CA PHE A 134 -21.94 6.64 20.76
C PHE A 134 -21.47 5.55 21.74
N PRO A 135 -21.91 4.30 21.54
CA PRO A 135 -21.35 3.18 22.30
C PRO A 135 -19.85 3.07 22.01
N ARG A 136 -19.12 2.38 22.90
CA ARG A 136 -17.72 2.06 22.61
C ARG A 136 -17.66 1.23 21.32
N PRO A 137 -16.69 1.48 20.43
CA PRO A 137 -16.57 0.72 19.19
C PRO A 137 -16.43 -0.78 19.49
N THR A 138 -17.26 -1.59 18.84
CA THR A 138 -17.08 -3.05 18.83
C THR A 138 -16.00 -3.40 17.82
N SER A 139 -15.11 -4.32 18.17
CA SER A 139 -14.12 -4.87 17.24
C SER A 139 -14.79 -5.90 16.33
N TYR A 140 -14.65 -5.72 15.02
CA TYR A 140 -15.08 -6.68 14.01
C TYR A 140 -13.85 -7.23 13.28
N THR A 141 -13.78 -8.55 13.14
CA THR A 141 -12.73 -9.19 12.35
C THR A 141 -12.98 -8.92 10.86
N ASN A 142 -12.01 -8.33 10.17
CA ASN A 142 -12.11 -8.06 8.75
C ASN A 142 -11.72 -9.32 7.94
N PRO A 143 -12.64 -9.94 7.16
CA PRO A 143 -12.34 -11.10 6.34
C PRO A 143 -11.26 -10.83 5.27
N GLN A 144 -11.15 -9.59 4.79
CA GLN A 144 -10.10 -9.19 3.85
C GLN A 144 -8.71 -9.27 4.51
N THR A 145 -8.60 -8.87 5.78
CA THR A 145 -7.35 -8.97 6.56
C THR A 145 -7.01 -10.43 6.83
N VAL A 146 -8.01 -11.26 7.14
CA VAL A 146 -7.82 -12.71 7.33
C VAL A 146 -7.27 -13.35 6.06
N ALA A 147 -7.94 -13.18 4.93
CA ALA A 147 -7.52 -13.77 3.65
C ALA A 147 -6.14 -13.28 3.20
N PHE A 148 -5.81 -12.01 3.44
CA PHE A 148 -4.48 -11.47 3.17
C PHE A 148 -3.39 -12.12 4.03
N CYS A 149 -3.64 -12.26 5.33
CA CYS A 149 -2.72 -12.91 6.26
C CYS A 149 -2.52 -14.39 5.91
N GLU A 150 -3.60 -15.09 5.51
CA GLU A 150 -3.56 -16.47 5.05
C GLU A 150 -2.74 -16.63 3.78
N MET A 151 -2.98 -15.78 2.76
CA MET A 151 -2.19 -15.76 1.52
C MET A 151 -0.69 -15.61 1.81
N LEU A 152 -0.34 -14.69 2.72
CA LEU A 152 1.05 -14.46 3.10
C LEU A 152 1.60 -15.46 4.11
N GLY A 153 0.81 -16.39 4.63
CA GLY A 153 1.23 -17.33 5.67
C GLY A 153 1.76 -16.64 6.93
N ILE A 154 1.13 -15.53 7.34
CA ILE A 154 1.46 -14.75 8.54
C ILE A 154 0.27 -14.73 9.51
N PRO A 155 0.49 -14.64 10.83
CA PRO A 155 -0.62 -14.60 11.78
C PRO A 155 -1.37 -13.27 11.71
N ASN A 156 -2.70 -13.31 11.77
CA ASN A 156 -3.49 -12.09 11.94
C ASN A 156 -3.36 -11.59 13.39
N LYS A 157 -2.72 -10.42 13.56
CA LYS A 157 -2.51 -9.77 14.87
C LYS A 157 -3.57 -8.71 15.19
N ILE A 158 -4.47 -8.42 14.25
CA ILE A 158 -5.53 -7.43 14.34
C ILE A 158 -6.86 -8.20 14.45
N THR A 159 -7.14 -8.67 15.66
CA THR A 159 -8.32 -9.46 16.02
C THR A 159 -9.00 -8.84 17.21
#